data_AF-A0A957ZV97-F1
#
_entry.id   AF-A0A957ZV97-F1
#
_cell.length_a   1.000
_cell.length_b   1.000
_cell.length_c   1.000
_cell.angle_alpha   90.00
_cell.angle_beta   90.00
_cell.angle_gamma   90.00
#
_symmetry.space_group_name_H-M   'P 1'
#
loop_
_entity.id
_entity.type
_entity.pdbx_description
1 polymer ?
#
loop_
_entity_poly.entity_id
_entity_poly.type
_entity_poly.pdbx_seq_one_letter_code
_entity_poly.pdbx_strand_id
1 'polypeptide(L)'
;QLIERIRNQYPSFHRWVGRIYVGASILTALGGIVFIVLHGTIGGPVMNIGFFLYGVLMAVAAVETIRHARAKRIDVHRAWALRLYVLAIGSWLYRMEYGFWFLFTGGVGSTPNLTGPFDQVMAFFFYLAPLVVLEVVLRSRYRASSLGMKAFASFALLLVTILLLLMTLIFVFEVWGPAIWELEAA
;
A
#
# COMPACT_ATOMS: atom_id res chain seq x y z
N GLN A 1 8.66 9.82 6.75
CA GLN A 1 8.86 9.31 8.13
C GLN A 1 7.64 9.71 8.96
N LEU A 2 6.96 8.74 9.55
CA LEU A 2 5.65 8.90 10.22
C LEU A 2 5.74 9.15 11.74
N ILE A 3 6.84 8.73 12.39
CA ILE A 3 7.09 8.93 13.82
C ILE A 3 7.57 10.35 14.07
N GLU A 4 6.67 11.17 14.60
CA GLU A 4 6.91 12.59 14.88
C GLU A 4 8.23 12.86 15.61
N ARG A 5 8.57 12.05 16.62
CA ARG A 5 9.81 12.20 17.40
C ARG A 5 11.05 12.14 16.52
N ILE A 6 11.13 11.16 15.61
CA ILE A 6 12.28 11.01 14.70
C ILE A 6 12.33 12.16 13.70
N ARG A 7 11.17 12.55 13.15
CA ARG A 7 11.07 13.67 12.21
C ARG A 7 11.59 14.98 12.81
N ASN A 8 11.28 15.25 14.07
CA ASN A 8 11.64 16.50 14.73
C ASN A 8 13.08 16.49 15.28
N GLN A 9 13.55 15.36 15.81
CA GLN A 9 14.90 15.24 16.39
C GLN A 9 16.00 14.98 15.35
N TYR A 10 15.68 14.27 14.26
CA TYR A 10 16.65 13.89 13.22
C TYR A 10 16.19 14.35 11.82
N PRO A 11 16.14 15.67 11.57
CA PRO A 11 15.61 16.22 10.32
C PRO A 11 16.43 15.79 9.08
N SER A 12 17.76 15.67 9.20
CA SER A 12 18.61 15.20 8.09
C SER A 12 18.29 13.76 7.70
N PHE A 13 18.09 12.88 8.69
CA PHE A 13 17.67 11.50 8.47
C PHE A 13 16.30 11.42 7.79
N HIS A 14 15.32 12.18 8.29
CA HIS A 14 14.00 12.28 7.68
C HIS A 14 14.07 12.67 6.19
N ARG A 15 14.91 13.65 5.85
CA ARG A 15 15.08 14.11 4.46
C ARG A 15 15.69 13.05 3.56
N TRP A 16 16.74 12.36 4.00
CA TRP A 16 17.39 11.31 3.19
C TRP A 16 16.48 10.11 2.98
N VAL A 17 15.85 9.60 4.04
CA VAL A 17 14.87 8.51 3.93
C VAL A 17 13.70 8.93 3.03
N GLY A 18 13.20 10.16 3.18
CA GLY A 18 12.15 10.69 2.32
C GLY A 18 12.54 10.76 0.84
N ARG A 19 13.78 11.18 0.53
CA ARG A 19 14.28 11.22 -0.86
C ARG A 19 14.38 9.82 -1.48
N ILE A 20 14.94 8.87 -0.75
CA ILE A 20 15.04 7.48 -1.20
C ILE A 20 13.63 6.92 -1.44
N TYR A 21 12.72 7.12 -0.49
CA TYR A 21 11.36 6.62 -0.57
C TYR A 21 10.58 7.20 -1.77
N VAL A 22 10.66 8.52 -1.98
CA VAL A 22 10.01 9.16 -3.13
C VAL A 22 10.65 8.71 -4.45
N GLY A 23 11.98 8.64 -4.51
CA GLY A 23 12.70 8.15 -5.69
C GLY A 23 12.28 6.73 -6.07
N ALA A 24 12.28 5.81 -5.10
CA ALA A 24 11.81 4.44 -5.29
C ALA A 24 10.35 4.40 -5.76
N SER A 25 9.46 5.20 -5.14
CA SER A 25 8.05 5.24 -5.53
C SER A 25 7.84 5.72 -6.97
N ILE A 26 8.59 6.73 -7.41
CA ILE A 26 8.53 7.22 -8.79
C ILE A 26 9.03 6.15 -9.76
N LEU A 27 10.17 5.51 -9.47
CA LEU A 27 10.71 4.45 -10.31
C LEU A 27 9.74 3.26 -10.42
N THR A 28 9.15 2.84 -9.30
CA THR A 28 8.14 1.78 -9.28
C THR A 28 6.90 2.15 -10.07
N ALA A 29 6.37 3.37 -9.90
CA ALA A 29 5.20 3.85 -10.62
C ALA A 29 5.44 3.90 -12.14
N LEU A 30 6.56 4.48 -12.57
CA LEU A 30 6.92 4.56 -13.98
C LEU A 30 7.18 3.18 -14.58
N GLY A 31 7.95 2.33 -13.89
CA GLY A 31 8.22 0.97 -14.32
C GLY A 31 6.95 0.15 -14.49
N GLY A 32 6.03 0.23 -13.52
CA GLY A 32 4.73 -0.44 -13.60
C GLY A 32 3.86 0.08 -14.74
N ILE A 33 3.76 1.40 -14.91
CA ILE A 33 2.99 2.01 -16.01
C ILE A 33 3.55 1.58 -17.37
N VAL A 34 4.87 1.68 -17.57
CA VAL A 34 5.53 1.30 -18.83
C VAL A 34 5.30 -0.18 -19.11
N PHE A 35 5.46 -1.05 -18.11
CA PHE A 35 5.22 -2.48 -18.26
C PHE A 35 3.78 -2.76 -18.69
N ILE A 36 2.79 -2.15 -18.05
CA ILE A 36 1.36 -2.35 -18.38
C ILE A 36 1.05 -1.89 -19.80
N VAL A 37 1.61 -0.75 -20.24
CA VAL A 37 1.37 -0.23 -21.59
C VAL A 37 1.98 -1.14 -22.66
N LEU A 38 3.16 -1.71 -22.41
CA LEU A 38 3.87 -2.53 -23.39
C LEU A 38 3.42 -3.99 -23.40
N HIS A 39 3.06 -4.55 -22.24
CA HIS A 39 2.85 -5.98 -22.06
C HIS A 39 1.45 -6.34 -21.52
N GLY A 40 0.71 -5.37 -21.00
CA GLY A 40 -0.51 -5.64 -20.24
C GLY A 40 -0.25 -6.39 -18.93
N THR A 41 -1.33 -6.87 -18.34
CA THR A 41 -1.35 -7.65 -17.10
C THR A 41 -2.13 -8.95 -17.32
N ILE A 42 -1.85 -9.94 -16.47
CA ILE A 42 -2.51 -11.26 -16.54
C ILE A 42 -4.04 -11.15 -16.38
N GLY A 43 -4.53 -10.24 -15.53
CA GLY A 43 -5.95 -9.98 -15.28
C GLY A 43 -6.67 -9.21 -16.40
N GLY A 44 -6.02 -9.04 -17.56
CA GLY A 44 -6.63 -8.43 -18.73
C GLY A 44 -6.93 -6.93 -18.59
N PRO A 45 -7.86 -6.39 -19.40
CA PRO A 45 -8.08 -4.94 -19.50
C PRO A 45 -8.50 -4.26 -18.19
N VAL A 46 -9.27 -4.95 -17.34
CA VAL A 46 -9.72 -4.39 -16.05
C VAL A 46 -8.53 -4.18 -15.12
N MET A 47 -7.65 -5.17 -15.01
CA MET A 47 -6.42 -5.05 -14.22
C MET A 47 -5.45 -4.05 -14.83
N ASN A 48 -5.34 -3.96 -16.16
CA ASN A 48 -4.54 -2.93 -16.82
C ASN A 48 -4.97 -1.52 -16.38
N ILE A 49 -6.27 -1.24 -16.42
CA ILE A 49 -6.83 0.05 -16.01
C ILE A 49 -6.59 0.30 -14.51
N GLY A 50 -6.89 -0.69 -13.67
CA GLY A 50 -6.75 -0.57 -12.21
C GLY A 50 -5.32 -0.31 -11.77
N PHE A 51 -4.36 -1.06 -12.32
CA PHE A 51 -2.95 -0.93 -11.95
C PHE A 51 -2.28 0.28 -12.62
N PHE A 52 -2.71 0.67 -13.83
CA PHE A 52 -2.27 1.92 -14.44
C PHE A 52 -2.71 3.12 -13.60
N LEU A 53 -3.98 3.16 -13.17
CA LEU A 53 -4.51 4.20 -12.28
C LEU A 53 -3.73 4.24 -10.96
N TYR A 54 -3.48 3.08 -10.35
CA TYR A 54 -2.65 2.97 -9.14
C TYR A 54 -1.25 3.57 -9.34
N GLY A 55 -0.56 3.25 -10.44
CA GLY A 55 0.74 3.82 -10.77
C GLY A 55 0.68 5.34 -10.93
N VAL A 56 -0.34 5.86 -11.63
CA VAL A 56 -0.54 7.32 -11.81
C VAL A 56 -0.76 8.00 -10.46
N LEU A 57 -1.63 7.47 -9.61
CA LEU A 57 -1.88 8.02 -8.27
C LEU A 57 -0.61 8.02 -7.42
N MET A 58 0.20 6.96 -7.48
CA MET A 58 1.48 6.89 -6.76
C MET A 58 2.46 7.95 -7.26
N ALA A 59 2.59 8.12 -8.58
CA ALA A 59 3.45 9.15 -9.18
C ALA A 59 3.00 10.57 -8.79
N VAL A 60 1.70 10.85 -8.84
CA VAL A 60 1.13 12.14 -8.42
C VAL A 60 1.41 12.39 -6.94
N ALA A 61 1.14 11.41 -6.07
CA ALA A 61 1.37 11.56 -4.64
C ALA A 61 2.86 11.79 -4.31
N ALA A 62 3.76 11.14 -5.04
CA ALA A 62 5.21 11.33 -4.93
C ALA A 62 5.64 12.75 -5.32
N VAL A 63 5.19 13.22 -6.48
CA VAL A 63 5.50 14.58 -6.97
C VAL A 63 4.96 15.64 -6.01
N GLU A 64 3.70 15.52 -5.60
CA GLU A 64 3.05 16.46 -4.70
C GLU A 64 3.70 16.49 -3.32
N THR A 65 4.16 15.33 -2.82
CA THR A 65 4.94 15.24 -1.58
C THR A 65 6.18 16.13 -1.65
N ILE A 66 6.96 16.07 -2.73
CA ILE A 66 8.16 16.92 -2.90
C ILE A 66 7.78 18.38 -3.14
N ARG A 67 6.79 18.64 -4.01
CA ARG A 67 6.37 19.99 -4.39
C ARG A 67 5.94 20.80 -3.18
N HIS A 68 5.13 20.21 -2.30
CA HIS A 68 4.68 20.87 -1.08
C HIS A 68 5.77 21.01 -0.02
N ALA A 69 6.71 20.06 0.06
CA ALA A 69 7.89 20.19 0.93
C ALA A 69 8.75 21.39 0.53
N ARG A 70 9.05 21.53 -0.77
CA ARG A 70 9.85 22.64 -1.32
C ARG A 70 9.16 23.99 -1.14
N ALA A 71 7.85 24.02 -1.32
CA ALA A 71 7.03 25.21 -1.09
C ALA A 71 6.81 25.53 0.41
N LYS A 72 7.46 24.80 1.34
CA LYS A 72 7.32 24.96 2.80
C LYS A 72 5.86 24.83 3.31
N ARG A 73 4.97 24.18 2.54
CA ARG A 73 3.58 23.90 2.92
C ARG A 73 3.51 22.57 3.67
N ILE A 74 4.02 22.56 4.91
CA ILE A 74 4.31 21.33 5.66
C ILE A 74 3.07 20.49 5.95
N ASP A 75 1.93 21.10 6.29
CA ASP A 75 0.70 20.35 6.56
C ASP A 75 0.19 19.62 5.31
N VAL A 76 0.26 20.29 4.16
CA VAL A 76 -0.15 19.71 2.87
C VAL A 76 0.85 18.64 2.43
N HIS A 77 2.15 18.88 2.62
CA HIS A 77 3.20 17.88 2.41
C HIS A 77 2.93 16.60 3.23
N ARG A 78 2.59 16.73 4.51
CA ARG A 78 2.29 15.57 5.38
C ARG A 78 1.10 14.78 4.85
N ALA A 79 0.05 15.46 4.42
CA ALA A 79 -1.12 14.81 3.85
C ALA A 79 -0.78 14.04 2.57
N TRP A 80 0.02 14.61 1.67
CA TRP A 80 0.49 13.90 0.46
C TRP A 80 1.46 12.76 0.77
N ALA A 81 2.35 12.93 1.75
CA ALA A 81 3.27 11.88 2.19
C ALA A 81 2.52 10.67 2.75
N LEU A 82 1.38 10.88 3.44
CA LEU A 82 0.52 9.80 3.90
C LEU A 82 -0.18 9.08 2.75
N ARG A 83 -0.67 9.81 1.73
CA ARG A 83 -1.25 9.19 0.52
C ARG A 83 -0.23 8.33 -0.20
N LEU A 84 0.99 8.87 -0.36
CA LEU A 84 2.09 8.12 -0.94
C LEU A 84 2.42 6.88 -0.13
N TYR A 85 2.40 6.97 1.21
CA TYR A 85 2.65 5.83 2.07
C TYR A 85 1.64 4.71 1.88
N VAL A 86 0.35 5.05 1.91
CA VAL A 86 -0.74 4.10 1.66
C VAL A 86 -0.63 3.46 0.29
N LEU A 87 -0.31 4.26 -0.74
CA LEU A 87 -0.12 3.75 -2.08
C LEU A 87 1.09 2.80 -2.14
N ALA A 88 2.26 3.17 -1.63
CA ALA A 88 3.45 2.34 -1.78
C ALA A 88 3.37 1.00 -1.04
N ILE A 89 2.68 0.95 0.11
CA ILE A 89 2.43 -0.32 0.80
C ILE A 89 1.31 -1.15 0.15
N GLY A 90 0.49 -0.54 -0.72
CA GLY A 90 -0.64 -1.16 -1.39
C GLY A 90 -0.27 -2.45 -2.13
N SER A 91 0.83 -2.48 -2.88
CA SER A 91 1.28 -3.71 -3.58
C SER A 91 1.51 -4.90 -2.61
N TRP A 92 2.00 -4.62 -1.41
CA TRP A 92 2.16 -5.66 -0.39
C TRP A 92 0.81 -6.06 0.21
N LEU A 93 -0.06 -5.09 0.51
CA LEU A 93 -1.43 -5.35 0.99
C LEU A 93 -2.23 -6.19 0.00
N TYR A 94 -2.11 -5.93 -1.30
CA TYR A 94 -2.74 -6.73 -2.36
C TYR A 94 -2.46 -8.24 -2.18
N ARG A 95 -1.20 -8.61 -1.91
CA ARG A 95 -0.82 -10.02 -1.69
C ARG A 95 -1.42 -10.59 -0.41
N MET A 96 -1.42 -9.80 0.67
CA MET A 96 -1.99 -10.23 1.95
C MET A 96 -3.51 -10.39 1.85
N GLU A 97 -4.20 -9.46 1.20
CA GLU A 97 -5.65 -9.49 0.97
C GLU A 97 -6.05 -10.72 0.14
N TYR A 98 -5.32 -11.02 -0.94
CA TYR A 98 -5.52 -12.26 -1.70
C TYR A 98 -5.32 -13.49 -0.83
N GLY A 99 -4.21 -13.54 -0.08
CA GLY A 99 -3.94 -14.70 0.76
C GLY A 99 -5.03 -14.90 1.83
N PHE A 100 -5.52 -13.84 2.48
CA PHE A 100 -6.65 -13.95 3.41
C PHE A 100 -7.93 -14.41 2.69
N TRP A 101 -8.19 -13.88 1.50
CA TRP A 101 -9.35 -14.29 0.72
C TRP A 101 -9.31 -15.79 0.42
N PHE A 102 -8.16 -16.31 -0.04
CA PHE A 102 -7.97 -17.73 -0.27
C PHE A 102 -8.10 -18.55 1.02
N LEU A 103 -7.53 -18.08 2.14
CA LEU A 103 -7.61 -18.76 3.43
C LEU A 103 -9.05 -18.91 3.94
N PHE A 104 -9.86 -17.86 3.85
CA PHE A 104 -11.21 -17.85 4.41
C PHE A 104 -12.30 -18.33 3.46
N THR A 105 -12.10 -18.18 2.15
CA THR A 105 -13.14 -18.47 1.14
C THR A 105 -12.77 -19.60 0.19
N GLY A 106 -11.52 -20.06 0.19
CA GLY A 106 -11.02 -20.98 -0.83
C GLY A 106 -10.84 -20.34 -2.21
N GLY A 107 -10.83 -19.00 -2.30
CA GLY A 107 -10.63 -18.27 -3.55
C GLY A 107 -11.90 -18.07 -4.37
N VAL A 108 -13.08 -18.02 -3.72
CA VAL A 108 -14.37 -17.82 -4.41
C VAL A 108 -14.31 -16.57 -5.29
N GLY A 109 -14.69 -16.72 -6.55
CA GLY A 109 -14.70 -15.63 -7.52
C GLY A 109 -13.31 -15.17 -7.99
N SER A 110 -12.23 -15.88 -7.65
CA SER A 110 -10.90 -15.70 -8.23
C SER A 110 -10.62 -16.78 -9.29
N THR A 111 -9.85 -16.44 -10.32
CA THR A 111 -9.40 -17.39 -11.34
C THR A 111 -7.88 -17.42 -11.45
N PRO A 112 -7.27 -18.49 -12.00
CA PRO A 112 -5.81 -18.52 -12.20
C PRO A 112 -5.26 -17.35 -13.04
N ASN A 113 -6.09 -16.80 -13.93
CA ASN A 113 -5.72 -15.64 -14.76
C ASN A 113 -6.11 -14.30 -14.13
N LEU A 114 -6.61 -14.28 -12.89
CA LEU A 114 -7.04 -13.08 -12.18
C LEU A 114 -8.14 -12.27 -12.92
N THR A 115 -9.09 -12.98 -13.51
CA THR A 115 -10.19 -12.39 -14.29
C THR A 115 -11.56 -12.58 -13.64
N GLY A 116 -11.62 -13.27 -12.49
CA GLY A 116 -12.87 -13.51 -11.78
C GLY A 116 -13.46 -12.25 -11.15
N PRO A 117 -14.74 -12.29 -10.71
CA PRO A 117 -15.40 -11.14 -10.14
C PRO A 117 -14.69 -10.57 -8.89
N PHE A 118 -14.08 -11.42 -8.06
CA PHE A 118 -13.26 -10.96 -6.94
C PHE A 118 -12.01 -10.24 -7.44
N ASP A 119 -11.33 -10.79 -8.44
CA ASP A 119 -10.07 -10.23 -8.96
C ASP A 119 -10.28 -8.85 -9.58
N GLN A 120 -11.40 -8.68 -10.28
CA GLN A 120 -11.78 -7.40 -10.88
C GLN A 120 -12.04 -6.31 -9.84
N VAL A 121 -12.72 -6.65 -8.73
CA VAL A 121 -12.90 -5.73 -7.60
C VAL A 121 -11.55 -5.44 -6.94
N MET A 122 -10.77 -6.50 -6.72
CA MET A 122 -9.51 -6.42 -6.01
C MET A 122 -8.47 -5.59 -6.78
N ALA A 123 -8.53 -5.54 -8.11
CA ALA A 123 -7.68 -4.69 -8.95
C ALA A 123 -7.74 -3.18 -8.60
N PHE A 124 -8.80 -2.74 -7.88
CA PHE A 124 -8.97 -1.37 -7.40
C PHE A 124 -9.00 -1.27 -5.88
N PHE A 125 -9.62 -2.25 -5.22
CA PHE A 125 -9.92 -2.21 -3.80
C PHE A 125 -8.67 -2.01 -2.93
N PHE A 126 -7.58 -2.74 -3.23
CA PHE A 126 -6.38 -2.78 -2.38
C PHE A 126 -5.72 -1.41 -2.14
N TYR A 127 -5.94 -0.43 -3.02
CA TYR A 127 -5.42 0.92 -2.83
C TYR A 127 -6.52 1.97 -2.63
N LEU A 128 -7.69 1.80 -3.24
CA LEU A 128 -8.79 2.76 -3.07
C LEU A 128 -9.39 2.67 -1.67
N ALA A 129 -9.62 1.48 -1.14
CA ALA A 129 -10.19 1.30 0.20
C ALA A 129 -9.32 1.98 1.29
N PRO A 130 -8.00 1.71 1.39
CA PRO A 130 -7.18 2.38 2.39
C PRO A 130 -6.99 3.88 2.10
N LEU A 131 -7.02 4.33 0.83
CA LEU A 131 -7.01 5.76 0.51
C LEU A 131 -8.28 6.48 0.97
N VAL A 132 -9.46 5.87 0.78
CA VAL A 132 -10.73 6.43 1.26
C VAL A 132 -10.71 6.56 2.78
N VAL A 133 -10.24 5.52 3.49
CA VAL A 133 -10.06 5.58 4.94
C VAL A 133 -9.12 6.73 5.33
N LEU A 134 -7.98 6.87 4.64
CA LEU A 134 -7.05 7.97 4.87
C LEU A 134 -7.70 9.34 4.65
N GLU A 135 -8.49 9.51 3.59
CA GLU A 135 -9.17 10.78 3.32
C GLU A 135 -10.19 11.14 4.39
N VAL A 136 -10.94 10.15 4.89
CA VAL A 136 -11.86 10.35 6.02
C VAL A 136 -11.07 10.81 7.25
N VAL A 137 -9.95 10.16 7.57
CA VAL A 137 -9.08 10.52 8.70
C VAL A 137 -8.48 11.92 8.55
N LEU A 138 -8.00 12.28 7.36
CA LEU A 138 -7.43 13.61 7.10
C LEU A 138 -8.48 14.72 7.19
N ARG A 139 -9.74 14.43 6.87
CA ARG A 139 -10.87 15.38 6.93
C ARG A 139 -11.51 15.46 8.30
N SER A 140 -11.43 14.41 9.12
CA SER A 140 -12.08 14.33 10.43
C SER A 140 -11.39 15.16 11.53
N ARG A 141 -10.82 16.33 11.21
CA ARG A 141 -10.07 17.23 12.11
C ARG A 141 -10.64 17.21 13.54
N TYR A 142 -9.85 16.73 14.50
CA TYR A 142 -10.02 16.86 15.95
C TYR A 142 -11.47 16.79 16.46
N ARG A 143 -12.19 15.70 16.17
CA ARG A 143 -13.27 15.30 17.10
C ARG A 143 -12.64 14.59 18.28
N ALA A 144 -13.01 15.00 19.50
CA ALA A 144 -12.66 14.24 20.70
C ALA A 144 -13.19 12.81 20.53
N SER A 145 -12.29 11.86 20.31
CA SER A 145 -12.65 10.45 20.21
C SER A 145 -12.98 9.95 21.61
N SER A 146 -14.15 9.33 21.75
CA SER A 146 -14.55 8.67 23.00
C SER A 146 -13.55 7.57 23.37
N LEU A 147 -13.45 7.24 24.66
CA LEU A 147 -12.60 6.14 25.13
C LEU A 147 -12.95 4.83 24.41
N GLY A 148 -14.24 4.57 24.19
CA GLY A 148 -14.71 3.40 23.43
C GLY A 148 -14.21 3.39 21.98
N MET A 149 -14.23 4.53 21.28
CA MET A 149 -13.69 4.63 19.92
C MET A 149 -12.17 4.38 19.88
N LYS A 150 -11.44 4.91 20.88
CA LYS A 150 -9.99 4.67 21.00
C LYS A 150 -9.70 3.20 21.29
N ALA A 151 -10.42 2.57 22.21
CA ALA A 151 -10.27 1.16 22.55
C ALA A 151 -10.58 0.26 21.35
N PHE A 152 -11.68 0.53 20.64
CA PHE A 152 -12.04 -0.19 19.42
C PHE A 152 -10.97 -0.03 18.33
N ALA A 153 -10.50 1.19 18.07
CA ALA A 153 -9.45 1.45 17.08
C ALA A 153 -8.14 0.72 17.45
N SER A 154 -7.74 0.75 18.73
CA SER A 154 -6.56 0.03 19.21
C SER A 154 -6.71 -1.49 19.06
N PHE A 155 -7.87 -2.04 19.41
CA PHE A 155 -8.16 -3.47 19.23
C PHE A 155 -8.14 -3.85 17.74
N ALA A 156 -8.79 -3.07 16.88
CA ALA A 156 -8.80 -3.30 15.44
C ALA A 156 -7.39 -3.25 14.85
N LEU A 157 -6.58 -2.26 15.26
CA LEU A 157 -5.17 -2.17 14.83
C LEU A 157 -4.34 -3.35 15.31
N LEU A 158 -4.53 -3.79 16.55
CA LEU A 158 -3.84 -4.96 17.09
C LEU A 158 -4.23 -6.22 16.32
N LEU A 159 -5.53 -6.42 16.08
CA LEU A 159 -6.04 -7.56 15.32
C LEU A 159 -5.48 -7.58 13.90
N VAL A 160 -5.54 -6.45 13.18
CA VAL A 160 -4.95 -6.30 11.84
C VAL A 160 -3.44 -6.59 11.88
N THR A 161 -2.73 -6.11 12.90
CA THR A 161 -1.30 -6.37 13.05
C THR A 161 -1.00 -7.86 13.24
N ILE A 162 -1.77 -8.55 14.09
CA ILE A 162 -1.62 -9.99 14.33
C ILE A 162 -1.92 -10.78 13.05
N LEU A 163 -3.01 -10.44 12.36
CA LEU A 163 -3.37 -11.07 11.09
C LEU A 163 -2.26 -10.88 10.06
N LEU A 164 -1.79 -9.66 9.86
CA LEU A 164 -0.70 -9.36 8.92
C LEU A 164 0.60 -10.10 9.28
N LEU A 165 0.93 -10.19 10.57
CA LEU A 165 2.09 -10.94 11.03
C LEU A 165 1.94 -12.43 10.68
N LEU A 166 0.81 -13.04 11.05
CA LEU A 166 0.52 -14.43 10.76
C LEU A 166 0.60 -14.71 9.26
N MET A 167 0.02 -13.83 8.44
CA MET A 167 0.04 -14.00 6.99
C MET A 167 1.43 -13.83 6.39
N THR A 168 2.22 -12.90 6.94
CA THR A 168 3.62 -12.75 6.53
C THR A 168 4.42 -14.01 6.85
N LEU A 169 4.20 -14.62 8.02
CA LEU A 169 4.86 -15.87 8.39
C LEU A 169 4.46 -17.02 7.46
N ILE A 170 3.17 -17.15 7.11
CA ILE A 170 2.71 -18.15 6.14
C ILE A 170 3.40 -17.94 4.79
N PHE A 171 3.41 -16.71 4.26
CA PHE A 171 4.10 -16.43 2.99
C PHE A 171 5.59 -16.74 3.05
N VAL A 172 6.27 -16.44 4.17
CA VAL A 172 7.69 -16.73 4.33
C VAL A 172 7.94 -18.24 4.38
N PHE A 173 7.18 -19.01 5.14
CA PHE A 173 7.49 -20.44 5.36
C PHE A 173 6.88 -21.38 4.32
N GLU A 174 5.75 -21.02 3.72
CA GLU A 174 5.00 -21.93 2.83
C GLU A 174 5.11 -21.54 1.35
N VAL A 175 5.51 -20.29 1.04
CA VAL A 175 5.49 -19.78 -0.34
C VAL A 175 6.88 -19.34 -0.80
N TRP A 176 7.45 -18.31 -0.16
CA TRP A 176 8.72 -17.71 -0.60
C TRP A 176 9.92 -18.49 -0.11
N GLY A 177 9.94 -18.92 1.14
CA GLY A 177 11.05 -19.64 1.74
C GLY A 177 11.40 -20.90 0.95
N PRO A 178 10.47 -21.85 0.74
CA PRO A 178 10.72 -23.06 -0.04
C PRO A 178 11.29 -22.74 -1.43
N ALA A 179 10.68 -21.79 -2.14
CA ALA A 179 11.15 -21.37 -3.45
C ALA A 179 12.58 -20.78 -3.45
N ILE A 180 13.00 -20.11 -2.37
CA ILE A 180 14.35 -19.55 -2.24
C ILE A 180 15.35 -20.66 -1.87
N TRP A 181 15.02 -21.53 -0.92
CA TRP A 181 15.92 -22.62 -0.51
C TRP A 181 16.12 -23.68 -1.60
N GLU A 182 15.10 -23.96 -2.41
CA GLU A 182 15.22 -24.86 -3.55
C GLU A 182 16.13 -24.31 -4.66
N LEU A 183 16.22 -22.99 -4.82
CA LEU A 183 17.17 -22.34 -5.74
C LEU A 183 18.63 -22.42 -5.26
N GLU A 184 18.86 -22.59 -3.96
CA GLU A 184 20.22 -22.80 -3.40
C GLU A 184 20.68 -24.26 -3.51
N ALA A 185 19.76 -25.19 -3.73
CA ALA A 185 20.03 -26.63 -3.83
C ALA A 185 20.24 -27.14 -5.27
N ALA A 186 20.04 -26.29 -6.28
CA ALA A 186 20.19 -26.60 -7.72
C ALA A 186 21.43 -25.92 -8.32
#